data_AF-A0A1W9XFK7-F1
#
_entry.id   AF-A0A1W9XFK7-F1
#
_cell.length_a   1.000
_cell.length_b   1.000
_cell.length_c   1.000
_cell.angle_alpha   90.00
_cell.angle_beta   90.00
_cell.angle_gamma   90.00
#
_symmetry.space_group_name_H-M   'P 1'
#
loop_
_entity.id
_entity.type
_entity.pdbx_description
1 polymer ?
#
loop_
_entity_poly.entity_id
_entity_poly.type
_entity_poly.pdbx_seq_one_letter_code
_entity_poly.pdbx_strand_id
1 'polypeptide(L)' 'MLGNVLQEAGLRSQVLITTHSPDLIDTFSPDMLRIVEKEDGVTKVGPLLKSQSEAIAENLFSPGELMRIDGLQRERK' A
#
# COMPACT_ATOMS: atom_id res chain seq x y z
N MET A 1 14.28 -11.73 0.48
CA MET A 1 13.91 -10.71 -0.54
C MET A 1 13.86 -9.34 0.13
N LEU A 2 13.91 -8.24 -0.65
CA LEU A 2 14.04 -6.87 -0.14
C LEU A 2 12.97 -6.50 0.92
N GLY A 3 11.71 -6.87 0.70
CA GLY A 3 10.62 -6.59 1.65
C GLY A 3 10.88 -7.15 3.05
N ASN A 4 11.37 -8.39 3.15
CA ASN A 4 11.68 -9.02 4.45
C ASN A 4 12.80 -8.28 5.19
N VAL A 5 13.81 -7.80 4.47
CA VAL A 5 14.92 -7.03 5.05
C VAL A 5 14.40 -5.69 5.60
N LEU A 6 13.49 -5.05 4.88
CA LEU A 6 12.86 -3.79 5.33
C LEU A 6 11.96 -4.02 6.55
N GLN A 7 11.21 -5.13 6.59
CA GLN A 7 10.43 -5.52 7.77
C GLN A 7 11.31 -5.77 8.99
N GLU A 8 12.43 -6.47 8.82
CA GLU A 8 13.39 -6.72 9.91
C GLU A 8 14.01 -5.41 10.43
N ALA A 9 14.39 -4.50 9.53
CA ALA A 9 14.86 -3.16 9.91
C ALA A 9 13.79 -2.37 10.68
N GLY A 10 12.51 -2.56 10.31
CA GLY A 10 11.34 -2.00 10.97
C GLY A 10 11.19 -2.40 12.45
N LEU A 11 11.74 -3.55 12.86
CA LEU A 11 11.71 -4.02 14.25
C LEU A 11 12.63 -3.20 15.17
N ARG A 12 13.62 -2.50 14.61
CA ARG A 12 14.62 -1.73 15.38
C ARG A 12 14.43 -0.22 15.25
N SER A 13 13.78 0.23 14.19
CA SER A 13 13.59 1.65 13.87
C SER A 13 12.41 1.84 12.92
N GLN A 14 11.78 3.00 12.94
CA GLN A 14 10.74 3.33 11.96
C GLN A 14 11.36 3.54 10.57
N VAL A 15 10.89 2.77 9.59
CA VAL A 15 11.30 2.86 8.19
C VAL A 15 10.10 3.29 7.35
N LEU A 16 10.25 4.39 6.60
CA LEU A 16 9.24 4.84 5.64
C LEU A 16 9.78 4.64 4.22
N ILE A 17 8.99 3.99 3.38
CA ILE A 17 9.35 3.69 1.99
C ILE A 17 8.29 4.27 1.04
N THR A 18 8.75 4.74 -0.11
CA THR A 18 7.88 5.09 -1.24
C THR A 18 8.22 4.13 -2.37
N THR A 19 7.22 3.46 -2.93
CA THR A 19 7.45 2.46 -3.98
C THR A 19 6.28 2.43 -4.95
N HIS A 20 6.60 2.17 -6.22
CA HIS A 20 5.65 1.76 -7.25
C HIS A 20 5.88 0.30 -7.68
N SER A 21 6.64 -0.48 -6.91
CA SER A 21 6.85 -1.92 -7.17
C SER A 21 5.71 -2.73 -6.55
N PRO A 22 4.87 -3.40 -7.37
CA PRO A 22 3.81 -4.26 -6.86
C PRO A 22 4.35 -5.37 -5.95
N ASP A 23 5.45 -6.00 -6.35
CA ASP A 23 6.07 -7.10 -5.62
C ASP A 23 6.57 -6.67 -4.23
N LEU A 24 6.99 -5.42 -4.09
CA LEU A 24 7.38 -4.89 -2.79
C LEU A 24 6.17 -4.61 -1.91
N ILE A 25 5.08 -4.08 -2.49
CA ILE A 25 3.82 -3.82 -1.77
C ILE A 25 3.21 -5.13 -1.25
N ASP A 26 3.29 -6.22 -2.01
CA ASP A 26 2.81 -7.55 -1.63
C ASP A 26 3.48 -8.11 -0.36
N THR A 27 4.61 -7.54 0.07
CA THR A 27 5.28 -7.96 1.31
C THR A 27 4.73 -7.30 2.58
N PHE A 28 3.87 -6.27 2.46
CA PHE A 28 3.37 -5.50 3.60
C PHE A 28 1.86 -5.66 3.78
N SER A 29 1.43 -5.58 5.03
CA SER A 29 0.01 -5.62 5.36
C SER A 29 -0.71 -4.35 4.85
N PRO A 30 -1.95 -4.43 4.35
CA PRO A 30 -2.68 -3.30 3.76
C PRO A 30 -2.84 -2.09 4.69
N ASP A 31 -2.92 -2.31 6.00
CA ASP A 31 -3.02 -1.26 7.03
C ASP A 31 -1.74 -0.41 7.16
N MET A 32 -0.59 -0.96 6.75
CA MET A 32 0.68 -0.24 6.67
C MET A 32 0.77 0.66 5.43
N LEU A 33 -0.08 0.45 4.42
CA LEU A 33 -0.04 1.20 3.18
C LEU A 33 -0.63 2.61 3.36
N ARG A 34 0.03 3.59 2.74
CA ARG A 34 -0.48 4.96 2.60
C ARG A 34 -0.48 5.34 1.14
N ILE A 35 -1.67 5.62 0.61
CA ILE A 35 -1.87 5.96 -0.78
C ILE A 35 -1.73 7.46 -0.95
N VAL A 36 -0.91 7.84 -1.92
CA VAL A 36 -0.57 9.23 -2.25
C VAL A 36 -1.17 9.55 -3.61
N GLU A 37 -2.03 10.56 -3.64
CA GLU A 37 -2.70 11.02 -4.86
C GLU A 37 -2.56 12.54 -5.00
N LYS A 38 -2.64 13.01 -6.25
CA LYS A 38 -2.75 14.45 -6.55
C LYS A 38 -4.18 14.73 -6.97
N GLU A 39 -4.90 15.47 -6.12
CA GLU A 39 -6.31 15.82 -6.31
C GLU A 39 -6.44 17.34 -6.22
N ASP A 40 -7.05 17.96 -7.24
CA ASP A 40 -7.23 19.42 -7.34
C ASP A 40 -5.93 20.23 -7.12
N GLY A 41 -4.81 19.72 -7.65
CA GLY A 41 -3.50 20.35 -7.52
C GLY A 41 -2.81 20.16 -6.17
N VAL A 42 -3.45 19.47 -5.21
CA VAL A 42 -2.93 19.23 -3.85
C VAL A 42 -2.58 17.75 -3.67
N THR A 43 -1.47 17.47 -2.99
CA THR A 43 -1.12 16.10 -2.58
C THR A 43 -1.97 15.68 -1.39
N LYS A 44 -2.66 14.57 -1.52
CA LYS A 44 -3.44 13.93 -0.46
C LYS A 44 -2.83 12.58 -0.13
N VAL A 45 -2.74 12.28 1.16
CA VAL A 45 -2.20 11.02 1.68
C VAL A 45 -3.22 10.42 2.64
N GLY A 46 -3.49 9.13 2.52
CA GLY A 46 -4.48 8.47 3.36
C GLY A 46 -4.38 6.95 3.33
N PRO A 47 -5.25 6.25 4.07
CA PRO A 47 -5.29 4.79 4.01
C PRO A 47 -5.80 4.32 2.65
N LEU A 48 -5.59 3.03 2.37
CA LEU A 48 -6.17 2.35 1.22
C LEU A 48 -7.71 2.42 1.26
N LEU A 49 -8.34 2.55 0.10
CA LEU A 49 -9.79 2.55 -0.07
C LEU A 49 -10.40 1.29 0.57
N LYS A 50 -11.49 1.44 1.32
CA LYS A 50 -12.11 0.36 2.10
C LYS A 50 -12.42 -0.88 1.26
N SER A 51 -13.02 -0.69 0.09
CA SER A 51 -13.35 -1.81 -0.82
C SER A 51 -12.10 -2.57 -1.29
N GLN A 52 -10.99 -1.87 -1.53
CA GLN A 52 -9.72 -2.50 -1.89
C GLN A 52 -9.11 -3.24 -0.70
N SER A 53 -9.19 -2.66 0.51
CA SER A 53 -8.72 -3.33 1.73
C SER A 53 -9.53 -4.59 2.05
N GLU A 54 -10.84 -4.57 1.82
CA GLU A 54 -11.74 -5.72 2.01
C GLU A 54 -11.45 -6.81 0.98
N ALA A 55 -11.24 -6.45 -0.30
CA ALA A 55 -10.88 -7.42 -1.33
C ALA A 55 -9.54 -8.13 -1.04
N ILE A 56 -8.57 -7.43 -0.43
CA ILE A 56 -7.32 -8.06 0.02
C ILE A 56 -7.57 -8.96 1.24
N ALA A 57 -8.34 -8.51 2.22
CA ALA A 57 -8.66 -9.29 3.42
C ALA A 57 -9.43 -10.59 3.09
N GLU A 58 -10.28 -10.56 2.07
CA GLU A 58 -11.01 -11.71 1.55
C GLU A 58 -10.16 -12.59 0.59
N ASN A 59 -8.88 -12.26 0.40
CA ASN A 59 -7.95 -12.93 -0.51
C ASN A 59 -8.45 -12.99 -1.97
N LEU A 60 -9.27 -12.02 -2.39
CA LEU A 60 -9.72 -11.90 -3.77
C LEU A 60 -8.59 -11.40 -4.68
N PHE A 61 -7.71 -10.55 -4.13
CA PHE A 61 -6.52 -10.02 -4.79
C PHE A 61 -5.40 -9.77 -3.77
N SER A 62 -4.16 -9.88 -4.21
CA SER A 62 -3.02 -9.28 -3.52
C SER A 62 -2.95 -7.76 -3.76
N PRO A 63 -2.33 -6.98 -2.86
CA PRO A 63 -2.11 -5.54 -3.06
C PRO A 63 -1.46 -5.20 -4.42
N GLY A 64 -0.48 -5.98 -4.84
CA GLY A 64 0.25 -5.82 -6.09
C GLY A 64 -0.60 -6.16 -7.31
N GLU A 65 -1.50 -7.15 -7.24
CA GLU A 65 -2.49 -7.41 -8.29
C GLU A 65 -3.46 -6.23 -8.45
N LEU A 66 -3.99 -5.69 -7.35
CA LEU A 66 -4.83 -4.49 -7.40
C LEU A 66 -4.09 -3.31 -8.03
N MET A 67 -2.83 -3.08 -7.65
CA MET A 67 -2.01 -2.03 -8.24
C MET A 67 -1.85 -2.20 -9.76
N ARG A 68 -1.72 -3.44 -10.26
CA ARG A 68 -1.57 -3.73 -11.68
C ARG A 68 -2.86 -3.56 -12.48
N ILE A 69 -4.02 -3.90 -11.89
CA ILE A 69 -5.31 -3.93 -12.59
C ILE A 69 -5.99 -2.56 -12.56
N ASP A 70 -6.10 -1.95 -11.37
CA ASP A 70 -6.95 -0.77 -11.13
C ASP A 70 -6.19 0.38 -10.42
N GLY A 71 -4.92 0.13 -10.04
CA GLY A 71 -4.18 1.01 -9.16
C GLY A 71 -4.66 0.89 -7.71
N LEU A 72 -3.96 1.58 -6.81
CA LEU A 72 -4.37 1.70 -5.41
C LEU A 72 -4.96 3.10 -5.20
N GLN A 73 -6.13 3.15 -4.59
CA GLN A 73 -6.89 4.38 -4.35
C GLN A 73 -6.89 4.71 -2.86
N ARG A 74 -6.91 5.99 -2.55
CA ARG A 74 -6.99 6.47 -1.16
C ARG A 74 -8.44 6.53 -0.70
N GLU A 75 -8.69 6.22 0.56
CA GLU A 75 -9.98 6.51 1.19
C GLU A 75 -10.26 8.03 1.20
N ARG A 76 -11.43 8.42 0.68
CA ARG A 76 -11.90 9.81 0.68
C ARG A 76 -12.72 10.04 1.95
N LYS A 77 -12.27 10.98 2.78
CA LYS A 77 -13.02 11.47 3.95
C LYS A 77 -13.83 12.69 3.57
#